data_AF-A0A2H9ZYJ5-F1
#
_entry.id   AF-A0A2H9ZYJ5-F1
#
_cell.length_a   1.000
_cell.length_b   1.000
_cell.length_c   1.000
_cell.angle_alpha   90.00
_cell.angle_beta   90.00
_cell.angle_gamma   90.00
#
_symmetry.space_group_name_H-M   'P 1'
#
loop_
_entity.id
_entity.type
_entity.pdbx_description
1 polymer ?
#
loop_
_entity_poly.entity_id
_entity_poly.type
_entity_poly.pdbx_seq_one_letter_code
_entity_poly.pdbx_strand_id
1 'polypeptide(L)'
;MSRQKKGKEVASTEDPIKDSGKSRKGWSDIEKDYLLNLLLAAVRNDEMDGIQSISSAVWNNITIQINKKFKSNYNKNQVCEQ
;
A
#
# COMPACT_ATOMS: atom_id res chain seq x y z
N MET A 1 32.43 -2.87 46.40
CA MET A 1 31.33 -2.78 45.42
C MET A 1 31.85 -3.24 44.07
N SER A 2 31.51 -4.45 43.65
CA SER A 2 31.94 -4.98 42.35
C SER A 2 30.72 -5.61 41.67
N ARG A 3 30.19 -4.93 40.67
CA ARG A 3 29.21 -5.44 39.72
C ARG A 3 29.91 -5.61 38.38
N GLN A 4 29.43 -6.59 37.60
CA GLN A 4 29.57 -6.84 36.15
C GLN A 4 30.21 -8.20 35.83
N LYS A 5 29.72 -9.00 34.90
CA LYS A 5 28.37 -9.17 34.28
C LYS A 5 28.30 -10.66 33.92
N LYS A 6 27.15 -11.27 34.21
CA LYS A 6 26.82 -12.65 33.84
C LYS A 6 26.59 -12.72 32.33
N GLY A 7 27.35 -13.56 31.65
CA GLY A 7 27.00 -14.01 30.30
C GLY A 7 25.75 -14.87 30.34
N LYS A 8 24.86 -14.65 29.39
CA LYS A 8 23.93 -15.66 28.90
C LYS A 8 23.69 -15.41 27.43
N GLU A 9 24.29 -16.29 26.65
CA GLU A 9 24.08 -16.47 25.23
C GLU A 9 22.68 -17.05 24.96
N VAL A 10 22.29 -16.97 23.69
CA VAL A 10 21.37 -17.84 22.94
C VAL A 10 20.01 -17.26 22.51
N ALA A 11 19.82 -17.35 21.18
CA ALA A 11 18.62 -17.27 20.33
C ALA A 11 18.12 -15.84 20.02
N SER A 12 18.39 -15.27 18.83
CA SER A 12 18.01 -15.73 17.48
C SER A 12 16.49 -15.89 17.31
N THR A 13 15.82 -14.76 17.15
CA THR A 13 14.83 -14.53 16.08
C THR A 13 14.72 -13.02 15.92
N GLU A 14 15.70 -12.44 15.22
CA GLU A 14 15.33 -11.36 14.32
C GLU A 14 14.38 -12.04 13.33
N ASP A 15 13.08 -11.84 13.46
CA ASP A 15 12.20 -12.07 12.33
C ASP A 15 12.67 -11.10 11.24
N PRO A 16 13.33 -11.53 10.15
CA PRO A 16 13.28 -10.69 8.98
C PRO A 16 11.80 -10.64 8.66
N ILE A 17 11.21 -9.45 8.74
CA ILE A 17 10.01 -9.16 7.97
C ILE A 17 10.41 -9.58 6.56
N LYS A 18 9.97 -10.78 6.18
CA LYS A 18 10.11 -11.29 4.83
C LYS A 18 9.32 -10.28 4.01
N ASP A 19 10.05 -9.34 3.43
CA ASP A 19 9.66 -8.56 2.26
C ASP A 19 9.50 -9.55 1.09
N SER A 20 8.58 -10.51 1.24
CA SER A 20 8.22 -11.49 0.24
C SER A 20 7.15 -10.86 -0.63
N GLY A 21 7.57 -9.88 -1.42
CA GLY A 21 6.62 -9.04 -2.14
C GLY A 21 7.22 -8.23 -3.26
N LYS A 22 8.01 -8.87 -4.13
CA LYS A 22 8.30 -8.40 -5.51
C LYS A 22 8.72 -6.92 -5.60
N SER A 23 10.03 -6.70 -5.59
CA SER A 23 10.74 -5.59 -6.25
C SER A 23 9.96 -4.26 -6.36
N ARG A 24 10.30 -3.31 -5.49
CA ARG A 24 9.93 -1.88 -5.55
C ARG A 24 10.33 -1.25 -6.89
N LYS A 25 9.64 -1.58 -7.98
CA LYS A 25 9.45 -0.63 -9.07
C LYS A 25 8.35 0.30 -8.57
N GLY A 26 8.76 1.46 -8.06
CA GLY A 26 7.83 2.51 -7.68
C GLY A 26 6.90 2.84 -8.84
N TRP A 27 5.71 3.35 -8.53
CA TRP A 27 4.73 3.74 -9.54
C TRP A 27 5.34 4.74 -10.51
N SER A 28 5.14 4.50 -11.81
CA SER A 28 5.49 5.47 -12.84
C SER A 28 4.60 6.71 -12.74
N ASP A 29 5.08 7.84 -13.25
CA ASP A 29 4.30 9.09 -13.21
C ASP A 29 2.97 8.96 -13.98
N ILE A 30 2.94 8.13 -15.04
CA ILE A 30 1.73 7.83 -15.80
C ILE A 30 0.72 7.03 -14.96
N GLU A 31 1.20 6.08 -14.15
CA GLU A 31 0.34 5.31 -13.24
C GLU A 31 -0.25 6.19 -12.14
N LYS A 32 0.56 7.11 -11.60
CA LYS A 32 0.10 8.08 -10.60
C LYS A 32 -0.93 9.05 -11.17
N ASP A 33 -0.68 9.61 -12.36
CA ASP A 33 -1.62 10.51 -13.02
C ASP A 33 -2.95 9.79 -13.34
N TYR A 34 -2.87 8.54 -13.79
CA TYR A 34 -4.07 7.73 -14.02
C TYR A 34 -4.84 7.45 -12.71
N LEU A 35 -4.15 7.16 -11.60
CA LEU A 35 -4.77 7.01 -10.29
C LEU A 35 -5.49 8.30 -9.87
N LEU A 36 -4.85 9.47 -10.00
CA LEU A 36 -5.47 10.76 -9.68
C LEU A 36 -6.74 11.01 -10.49
N ASN A 37 -6.72 10.69 -11.78
CA ASN A 37 -7.90 10.82 -12.65
C ASN A 37 -9.05 9.91 -12.19
N LEU A 38 -8.76 8.67 -11.77
CA LEU A 38 -9.75 7.74 -11.23
C LEU A 38 -10.33 8.23 -9.89
N LEU A 39 -9.48 8.79 -9.01
CA LEU A 39 -9.92 9.35 -7.73
C LEU A 39 -10.81 10.57 -7.94
N LEU A 40 -10.43 11.47 -8.85
CA LEU A 40 -11.23 12.64 -9.19
C LEU A 40 -12.59 12.25 -9.77
N ALA A 41 -12.63 11.23 -10.64
CA ALA A 41 -13.87 10.69 -11.17
C ALA A 41 -14.73 10.04 -10.08
N ALA A 42 -14.10 9.30 -9.15
CA ALA A 42 -14.79 8.72 -8.01
C ALA A 42 -15.43 9.79 -7.11
N VAL A 43 -14.69 10.85 -6.77
CA VAL A 43 -15.20 11.96 -5.94
C VAL A 43 -16.34 12.75 -6.62
N ARG A 44 -16.35 12.80 -7.96
CA ARG A 44 -17.42 13.47 -8.73
C ARG A 44 -18.67 12.60 -8.90
N ASN A 45 -18.52 11.27 -8.88
CA ASN A 45 -19.60 10.31 -9.15
C ASN A 45 -20.22 9.75 -7.87
N ASP A 46 -19.43 9.53 -6.82
CA ASP A 46 -20.01 9.43 -5.48
C ASP A 46 -20.56 10.82 -5.20
N GLU A 47 -21.86 10.92 -4.98
CA GLU A 47 -22.47 12.01 -4.23
C GLU A 47 -21.77 12.03 -2.87
N MET A 48 -20.63 12.71 -2.80
CA MET A 48 -19.86 12.89 -1.58
C MET A 48 -20.70 13.79 -0.68
N ASP A 49 -21.67 13.17 -0.01
CA ASP A 49 -22.54 13.71 1.04
C ASP A 49 -21.68 13.95 2.30
N GLY A 50 -20.63 14.77 2.14
CA GLY A 50 -19.71 15.13 3.21
C GLY A 50 -18.80 13.99 3.71
N ILE A 51 -18.75 12.83 3.04
CA ILE A 51 -17.88 11.72 3.49
C ILE A 51 -16.42 12.05 3.17
N GLN A 52 -15.60 12.08 4.21
CA GLN A 52 -14.20 12.51 4.18
C GLN A 52 -13.24 11.50 3.53
N SER A 53 -13.74 10.33 3.09
CA SER A 53 -12.94 9.19 2.66
C SER A 53 -13.63 8.36 1.56
N ILE A 54 -12.86 7.88 0.60
CA ILE A 54 -13.31 6.97 -0.46
C ILE A 54 -13.63 5.58 0.15
N SER A 55 -14.77 5.01 -0.23
CA SER A 55 -15.20 3.71 0.28
C SER A 55 -14.29 2.56 -0.17
N SER A 56 -14.22 1.48 0.61
CA SER A 56 -13.39 0.32 0.24
C SER A 56 -13.85 -0.34 -1.07
N ALA A 57 -15.13 -0.23 -1.43
CA ALA A 57 -15.65 -0.76 -2.69
C ALA A 57 -15.11 0.03 -3.89
N VAL A 58 -15.08 1.36 -3.76
CA VAL A 58 -14.53 2.24 -4.79
C VAL A 58 -13.02 2.03 -4.93
N TRP A 59 -12.27 1.91 -3.83
CA TRP A 59 -10.84 1.56 -3.87
C TRP A 59 -10.57 0.23 -4.56
N ASN A 60 -11.41 -0.78 -4.33
CA ASN A 60 -11.27 -2.06 -5.01
C ASN A 60 -11.50 -1.92 -6.52
N ASN A 61 -12.50 -1.14 -6.92
CA ASN A 61 -12.76 -0.84 -8.33
C ASN A 61 -11.58 -0.09 -8.98
N ILE A 62 -11.04 0.94 -8.31
CA ILE A 62 -9.86 1.68 -8.76
C ILE A 62 -8.66 0.73 -8.95
N THR A 63 -8.43 -0.16 -7.99
CA THR A 63 -7.34 -1.17 -8.06
C THR A 63 -7.50 -2.08 -9.27
N ILE A 64 -8.71 -2.57 -9.55
CA ILE A 64 -9.01 -3.40 -10.73
C ILE A 64 -8.72 -2.62 -12.01
N GLN A 65 -9.11 -1.35 -12.08
CA GLN A 65 -8.89 -0.53 -13.28
C GLN A 65 -7.41 -0.27 -13.55
N ILE A 66 -6.62 0.01 -12.51
CA ILE A 66 -5.17 0.23 -12.64
C ILE A 66 -4.47 -1.05 -13.10
N ASN A 67 -4.76 -2.18 -12.43
CA ASN A 67 -4.21 -3.47 -12.82
C ASN A 67 -4.57 -3.84 -14.26
N LYS A 68 -5.81 -3.58 -14.68
CA LYS A 68 -6.25 -3.81 -16.05
C LYS A 68 -5.53 -2.91 -17.05
N LYS A 69 -5.34 -1.62 -16.73
CA LYS A 69 -4.74 -0.63 -17.64
C LYS A 69 -3.26 -0.88 -17.86
N PHE A 70 -2.51 -1.17 -16.78
CA PHE A 70 -1.06 -1.31 -16.81
C PHE A 70 -0.57 -2.76 -16.82
N LYS A 71 -1.50 -3.73 -16.81
CA LYS A 71 -1.20 -5.16 -16.63
C LYS A 71 -0.39 -5.43 -15.36
N SER A 72 -0.66 -4.62 -14.33
CA SER A 72 -0.03 -4.70 -13.02
C SER A 72 -0.81 -5.67 -12.11
N ASN A 73 -0.24 -5.97 -10.94
CA ASN A 73 -0.85 -6.85 -9.95
C ASN A 73 -0.76 -6.24 -8.55
N TYR A 74 -1.19 -4.98 -8.45
CA TYR A 74 -1.31 -4.26 -7.19
C TYR A 74 -2.46 -4.81 -6.36
N ASN A 75 -2.27 -4.84 -5.04
CA ASN A 75 -3.37 -5.02 -4.10
C ASN A 75 -3.95 -3.66 -3.67
N LYS A 76 -5.12 -3.67 -3.04
CA LYS A 76 -5.82 -2.46 -2.59
C LYS A 76 -4.95 -1.57 -1.68
N ASN A 77 -4.18 -2.16 -0.78
CA ASN A 77 -3.36 -1.40 0.17
C ASN A 77 -2.23 -0.67 -0.57
N GLN A 78 -1.59 -1.32 -1.55
CA GLN A 78 -0.55 -0.71 -2.38
C GLN A 78 -1.06 0.48 -3.21
N VAL A 79 -2.35 0.48 -3.56
CA VAL A 79 -3.00 1.59 -4.28
C VAL A 79 -3.44 2.70 -3.32
N CYS A 80 -3.92 2.34 -2.13
CA CYS A 80 -4.41 3.29 -1.12
C CYS A 80 -3.29 4.03 -0.38
N GLU A 81 -2.07 3.46 -0.34
CA GLU A 81 -0.89 4.05 0.29
C GLU A 81 -0.08 4.96 -0.66
N GLN A 82 -0.53 5.14 -1.91
CA GLN A 82 0.05 6.13 -2.83
C GLN A 82 -0.42 7.55 -2.49
#